data_AF-A0A0D6ALQ5-F1
#
_entry.id   AF-A0A0D6ALQ5-F1
#
_cell.length_a   1.000
_cell.length_b   1.000
_cell.length_c   1.000
_cell.angle_alpha   90.00
_cell.angle_beta   90.00
_cell.angle_gamma   90.00
#
_symmetry.space_group_name_H-M   'P 1'
#
loop_
_entity.id
_entity.type
_entity.pdbx_description
1 polymer ?
#
loop_
_entity_poly.entity_id
_entity_poly.type
_entity_poly.pdbx_seq_one_letter_code
_entity_poly.pdbx_strand_id
1 'polypeptide(L)'
;MNLIAHENITFEEAINLTTNFIEQIPQLSESEKSSIVSSLVLTENGARGFFVTYLTHENSIVDGVSSGIIEGLKTSPEIVSELLVKNVAMSTAMKITHTRNNNLEMAEKSYGVTQRSLMLINKLSLPQSNEKIISLTNTIKDKKGVYQDFLNRWGYDDEQKQTILDIFNKNEFSI
;
A
#
# COMPACT_ATOMS: atom_id res chain seq x y z
N MET A 1 -22.51 7.96 11.25
CA MET A 1 -21.42 7.19 11.86
C MET A 1 -20.19 8.09 11.87
N ASN A 2 -19.42 8.18 12.97
CA ASN A 2 -18.20 8.98 12.99
C ASN A 2 -17.11 8.24 12.18
N LEU A 3 -16.55 8.89 11.17
CA LEU A 3 -15.50 8.31 10.32
C LEU A 3 -14.07 8.68 10.78
N ILE A 4 -13.94 9.47 11.84
CA ILE A 4 -12.64 9.84 12.39
C ILE A 4 -12.12 8.71 13.30
N ALA A 5 -10.94 8.19 12.95
CA ALA A 5 -10.24 7.20 13.76
C ALA A 5 -9.72 7.84 15.05
N HIS A 6 -9.72 7.07 16.13
CA HIS A 6 -9.10 7.46 17.39
C HIS A 6 -7.66 6.94 17.45
N GLU A 7 -6.82 7.55 18.28
CA GLU A 7 -5.36 7.27 18.33
C GLU A 7 -5.04 5.81 18.68
N ASN A 8 -5.90 5.13 19.44
CA ASN A 8 -5.71 3.73 19.84
C ASN A 8 -6.48 2.74 18.96
N ILE A 9 -6.87 3.13 17.74
CA ILE A 9 -7.63 2.28 16.84
C ILE A 9 -6.92 0.94 16.60
N THR A 10 -7.67 -0.15 16.78
CA THR A 10 -7.18 -1.49 16.48
C THR A 10 -7.16 -1.73 14.97
N PHE A 11 -6.39 -2.74 14.55
CA PHE A 11 -6.35 -3.12 13.13
C PHE A 11 -7.73 -3.50 12.58
N GLU A 12 -8.54 -4.23 13.36
CA GLU A 12 -9.89 -4.66 12.95
C GLU A 12 -10.87 -3.48 12.86
N GLU A 13 -10.80 -2.55 13.82
CA GLU A 13 -11.60 -1.32 13.76
C GLU A 13 -11.22 -0.47 12.55
N ALA A 14 -9.93 -0.38 12.23
CA ALA A 14 -9.45 0.35 11.06
C ALA A 14 -9.94 -0.25 9.74
N ILE A 15 -10.01 -1.59 9.65
CA ILE A 15 -10.64 -2.27 8.51
C ILE A 15 -12.09 -1.84 8.38
N ASN A 16 -12.88 -1.97 9.46
CA ASN A 16 -14.31 -1.65 9.45
C ASN A 16 -14.56 -0.17 9.12
N LEU A 17 -13.78 0.72 9.71
CA LEU A 17 -13.89 2.16 9.47
C LEU A 17 -13.56 2.50 8.01
N THR A 18 -12.52 1.86 7.45
CA THR A 18 -12.14 2.06 6.04
C THR A 18 -13.21 1.55 5.09
N THR A 19 -13.85 0.41 5.38
CA THR A 19 -15.00 -0.08 4.58
C THR A 19 -16.12 0.96 4.56
N ASN A 20 -16.53 1.47 5.73
CA ASN A 20 -17.57 2.50 5.82
C ASN A 20 -17.16 3.82 5.15
N PHE A 21 -15.87 4.17 5.19
CA PHE A 21 -15.33 5.32 4.49
C PHE A 21 -15.46 5.17 2.97
N ILE A 22 -15.05 4.03 2.41
CA ILE A 22 -15.10 3.78 0.97
C ILE A 22 -16.52 3.93 0.43
N GLU A 23 -17.52 3.38 1.13
CA GLU A 23 -18.94 3.50 0.75
C GLU A 23 -19.44 4.96 0.72
N GLN A 24 -18.82 5.85 1.50
CA GLN A 24 -19.22 7.24 1.63
C GLN A 24 -18.39 8.21 0.78
N ILE A 25 -17.29 7.76 0.15
CA ILE A 25 -16.43 8.59 -0.71
C ILE A 25 -17.22 9.50 -1.67
N PRO A 26 -18.30 9.07 -2.36
CA PRO A 26 -19.00 9.92 -3.33
C PRO A 26 -19.71 11.12 -2.69
N GLN A 27 -20.05 11.03 -1.41
CA GLN A 27 -20.82 12.03 -0.67
C GLN A 27 -19.93 13.01 0.12
N LEU A 28 -18.66 12.65 0.32
CA LEU A 28 -17.72 13.42 1.13
C LEU A 28 -17.04 14.51 0.30
N SER A 29 -16.84 15.67 0.91
CA SER A 29 -15.94 16.71 0.41
C SER A 29 -14.47 16.27 0.47
N GLU A 30 -13.61 16.92 -0.31
CA GLU A 30 -12.17 16.65 -0.28
C GLU A 30 -11.54 16.91 1.11
N SER A 31 -12.03 17.93 1.84
CA SER A 31 -11.59 18.21 3.22
C SER A 31 -11.98 17.12 4.21
N GLU A 32 -13.18 16.52 4.05
CA GLU A 32 -13.62 15.41 4.89
C GLU A 32 -12.80 14.15 4.60
N LYS A 33 -12.59 13.83 3.31
CA LYS A 33 -11.71 12.71 2.90
C LYS A 33 -10.32 12.86 3.48
N SER A 34 -9.74 14.06 3.39
CA SER A 34 -8.42 14.35 3.96
C SER A 34 -8.39 14.15 5.47
N SER A 35 -9.37 14.68 6.20
CA SER A 35 -9.44 14.55 7.67
C SER A 35 -9.57 13.08 8.11
N ILE A 36 -10.44 12.32 7.43
CA ILE A 36 -10.68 10.90 7.71
C ILE A 36 -9.42 10.08 7.45
N VAL A 37 -8.82 10.22 6.26
CA VAL A 37 -7.61 9.48 5.90
C VAL A 37 -6.45 9.86 6.83
N SER A 38 -6.27 11.14 7.16
CA SER A 38 -5.25 11.59 8.12
C SER A 38 -5.39 10.89 9.47
N SER A 39 -6.62 10.78 9.98
CA SER A 39 -6.88 10.08 11.25
C SER A 39 -6.57 8.58 11.15
N LEU A 40 -6.91 7.94 10.02
CA LEU A 40 -6.66 6.52 9.79
C LEU A 40 -5.17 6.21 9.69
N VAL A 41 -4.37 7.04 9.02
CA VAL A 41 -2.94 6.75 8.81
C VAL A 41 -2.02 7.24 9.93
N LEU A 42 -2.59 7.87 10.96
CA LEU A 42 -1.84 8.41 12.10
C LEU A 42 -1.05 7.33 12.85
N THR A 43 -1.54 6.09 12.87
CA THR A 43 -0.89 4.96 13.55
C THR A 43 -0.67 3.78 12.61
N GLU A 44 0.25 2.88 12.97
CA GLU A 44 0.53 1.70 12.15
C GLU A 44 -0.70 0.78 12.01
N ASN A 45 -1.46 0.56 13.08
CA ASN A 45 -2.66 -0.28 13.03
C ASN A 45 -3.72 0.34 12.11
N GLY A 46 -3.95 1.64 12.26
CA GLY A 46 -4.87 2.39 11.42
C GLY A 46 -4.46 2.36 9.95
N ALA A 47 -3.20 2.65 9.65
CA ALA A 47 -2.68 2.68 8.28
C ALA A 47 -2.70 1.28 7.64
N ARG A 48 -2.36 0.22 8.40
CA ARG A 48 -2.47 -1.16 7.91
C ARG A 48 -3.90 -1.55 7.59
N GLY A 49 -4.85 -1.20 8.47
CA GLY A 49 -6.27 -1.44 8.24
C GLY A 49 -6.80 -0.66 7.03
N PHE A 50 -6.36 0.58 6.87
CA PHE A 50 -6.68 1.39 5.70
C PHE A 50 -6.18 0.74 4.41
N PHE A 51 -4.89 0.43 4.31
CA PHE A 51 -4.32 -0.08 3.06
C PHE A 51 -4.82 -1.48 2.71
N VAL A 52 -4.99 -2.39 3.69
CA VAL A 52 -5.50 -3.73 3.39
C VAL A 52 -6.91 -3.65 2.81
N THR A 53 -7.78 -2.77 3.32
CA THR A 53 -9.16 -2.63 2.84
C THR A 53 -9.22 -1.82 1.54
N TYR A 54 -8.52 -0.68 1.48
CA TYR A 54 -8.58 0.24 0.35
C TYR A 54 -7.96 -0.35 -0.92
N LEU A 55 -6.80 -1.01 -0.80
CA LEU A 55 -6.09 -1.52 -1.97
C LEU A 55 -6.74 -2.79 -2.55
N THR A 56 -7.43 -3.59 -1.73
CA THR A 56 -8.10 -4.82 -2.18
C THR A 56 -9.55 -4.61 -2.55
N HIS A 57 -10.08 -3.38 -2.47
CA HIS A 57 -11.50 -3.15 -2.73
C HIS A 57 -11.86 -3.43 -4.19
N GLU A 58 -12.97 -4.14 -4.43
CA GLU A 58 -13.32 -4.61 -5.78
C GLU A 58 -13.90 -3.51 -6.68
N ASN A 59 -14.46 -2.44 -6.08
CA ASN A 59 -15.09 -1.35 -6.81
C ASN A 59 -14.05 -0.32 -7.32
N SER A 60 -14.26 0.22 -8.51
CA SER A 60 -13.41 1.25 -9.13
C SER A 60 -13.44 2.61 -8.43
N ILE A 61 -14.30 2.77 -7.42
CA ILE A 61 -14.35 3.99 -6.60
C ILE A 61 -12.99 4.36 -5.99
N VAL A 62 -12.15 3.38 -5.66
CA VAL A 62 -10.80 3.59 -5.10
C VAL A 62 -9.73 3.85 -6.16
N ASP A 63 -10.05 3.64 -7.44
CA ASP A 63 -9.13 3.88 -8.56
C ASP A 63 -9.09 5.38 -8.93
N GLY A 64 -10.20 6.09 -8.69
CA GLY A 64 -10.27 7.54 -8.77
C GLY A 64 -9.66 8.22 -7.54
N VAL A 65 -8.33 8.31 -7.48
CA VAL A 65 -7.67 8.87 -6.29
C VAL A 65 -7.97 10.37 -6.14
N SER A 66 -8.92 10.67 -5.27
CA SER A 66 -9.34 12.03 -4.88
C SER A 66 -8.19 12.81 -4.24
N SER A 67 -8.17 14.13 -4.41
CA SER A 67 -7.11 14.97 -3.84
C SER A 67 -7.13 14.95 -2.31
N GLY A 68 -8.31 14.84 -1.69
CA GLY A 68 -8.48 14.70 -0.26
C GLY A 68 -7.79 13.45 0.29
N ILE A 69 -7.94 12.29 -0.36
CA ILE A 69 -7.22 11.06 0.04
C ILE A 69 -5.70 11.28 -0.06
N ILE A 70 -5.22 11.88 -1.15
CA ILE A 70 -3.78 12.18 -1.32
C ILE A 70 -3.26 13.08 -0.19
N GLU A 71 -3.96 14.18 0.11
CA GLU A 71 -3.56 15.10 1.18
C GLU A 71 -3.59 14.43 2.56
N GLY A 72 -4.58 13.57 2.82
CA GLY A 72 -4.64 12.83 4.07
C GLY A 72 -3.47 11.86 4.24
N LEU A 73 -3.10 11.13 3.18
CA LEU A 73 -1.95 10.22 3.19
C LEU A 73 -0.62 10.96 3.44
N LYS A 74 -0.47 12.18 2.93
CA LYS A 74 0.75 13.00 3.13
C LYS A 74 1.00 13.39 4.58
N THR A 75 0.01 13.28 5.47
CA THR A 75 0.18 13.63 6.90
C THR A 75 1.05 12.65 7.67
N SER A 76 1.22 11.42 7.17
CA SER A 76 1.99 10.36 7.84
C SER A 76 2.99 9.70 6.86
N PRO A 77 3.95 10.48 6.33
CA PRO A 77 4.75 10.06 5.17
C PRO A 77 5.61 8.82 5.44
N GLU A 78 6.17 8.66 6.64
CA GLU A 78 6.98 7.48 6.98
C GLU A 78 6.17 6.18 6.96
N ILE A 79 5.02 6.16 7.66
CA ILE A 79 4.14 4.98 7.75
C ILE A 79 3.57 4.64 6.38
N VAL A 80 3.09 5.67 5.66
CA VAL A 80 2.48 5.50 4.33
C VAL A 80 3.48 4.96 3.32
N SER A 81 4.68 5.55 3.23
CA SER A 81 5.72 5.09 2.31
C SER A 81 6.18 3.66 2.62
N GLU A 82 6.38 3.33 3.90
CA GLU A 82 6.77 1.98 4.33
C GLU A 82 5.73 0.93 3.92
N LEU A 83 4.45 1.20 4.17
CA LEU A 83 3.37 0.26 3.87
C LEU A 83 3.13 0.13 2.36
N LEU A 84 3.18 1.23 1.59
CA LEU A 84 3.01 1.17 0.14
C LEU A 84 4.12 0.37 -0.54
N VAL A 85 5.39 0.58 -0.15
CA VAL A 85 6.53 -0.17 -0.72
C VAL A 85 6.45 -1.65 -0.37
N LYS A 86 6.11 -1.98 0.89
CA LYS A 86 5.85 -3.36 1.30
C LYS A 86 4.68 -3.98 0.55
N ASN A 87 3.58 -3.24 0.34
CA ASN A 87 2.43 -3.73 -0.40
C ASN A 87 2.77 -4.07 -1.84
N VAL A 88 3.52 -3.21 -2.55
CA VAL A 88 4.04 -3.52 -3.89
C VAL A 88 4.86 -4.81 -3.87
N ALA A 89 5.79 -4.96 -2.94
CA ALA A 89 6.63 -6.15 -2.85
C ALA A 89 5.81 -7.43 -2.59
N MET A 90 4.92 -7.38 -1.59
CA MET A 90 4.07 -8.51 -1.20
C MET A 90 3.13 -8.94 -2.32
N SER A 91 2.37 -8.01 -2.90
CA SER A 91 1.39 -8.34 -3.93
C SER A 91 2.04 -8.77 -5.24
N THR A 92 3.22 -8.25 -5.56
CA THR A 92 4.02 -8.72 -6.72
C THR A 92 4.47 -10.16 -6.54
N ALA A 93 4.99 -10.50 -5.36
CA ALA A 93 5.38 -11.88 -5.05
C ALA A 93 4.15 -12.82 -5.05
N MET A 94 3.02 -12.39 -4.50
CA MET A 94 1.80 -13.20 -4.42
C MET A 94 1.14 -13.43 -5.78
N LYS A 95 1.24 -12.46 -6.70
CA LYS A 95 0.82 -12.69 -8.10
C LYS A 95 1.51 -13.93 -8.68
N ILE A 96 2.82 -14.06 -8.49
CA ILE A 96 3.59 -15.21 -8.98
C ILE A 96 3.14 -16.49 -8.28
N THR A 97 3.00 -16.47 -6.94
CA THR A 97 2.52 -17.63 -6.18
C THR A 97 1.16 -18.11 -6.66
N HIS A 98 0.20 -17.20 -6.85
CA HIS A 98 -1.13 -17.53 -7.32
C HIS A 98 -1.15 -18.05 -8.76
N THR A 99 -0.34 -17.46 -9.65
CA THR A 99 -0.16 -17.95 -11.03
C THR A 99 0.40 -19.37 -11.05
N ARG A 100 1.46 -19.65 -10.28
CA ARG A 100 2.04 -20.99 -10.19
C ARG A 100 1.05 -22.04 -9.64
N ASN A 101 0.12 -21.60 -8.79
CA ASN A 101 -0.95 -22.43 -8.24
C ASN A 101 -2.19 -22.51 -9.14
N ASN A 102 -2.15 -22.00 -10.37
CA ASN A 102 -3.29 -21.90 -11.30
C ASN A 102 -4.51 -21.16 -10.73
N ASN A 103 -4.30 -20.28 -9.73
CA ASN A 103 -5.34 -19.43 -9.17
C ASN A 103 -5.27 -18.03 -9.79
N LEU A 104 -5.70 -17.93 -11.04
CA LEU A 104 -5.59 -16.71 -11.83
C LEU A 104 -6.43 -15.55 -11.27
N GLU A 105 -7.56 -15.84 -10.63
CA GLU A 105 -8.39 -14.81 -9.98
C GLU A 105 -7.61 -14.10 -8.86
N MET A 106 -6.95 -14.86 -7.98
CA MET A 106 -6.12 -14.28 -6.92
C MET A 106 -4.85 -13.61 -7.45
N ALA A 107 -4.32 -14.09 -8.58
CA ALA A 107 -3.20 -13.44 -9.26
C ALA A 107 -3.61 -12.04 -9.78
N GLU A 108 -4.80 -11.90 -10.37
CA GLU A 108 -5.35 -10.62 -10.81
C GLU A 108 -5.65 -9.68 -9.63
N LYS A 109 -6.23 -10.20 -8.53
CA LYS A 109 -6.42 -9.42 -7.29
C LYS A 109 -5.09 -8.89 -6.75
N SER A 110 -4.06 -9.72 -6.72
CA SER A 110 -2.70 -9.31 -6.31
C SER A 110 -2.12 -8.27 -7.27
N TYR A 111 -2.34 -8.42 -8.57
CA TYR A 111 -1.91 -7.44 -9.56
C TYR A 111 -2.59 -6.08 -9.35
N GLY A 112 -3.89 -6.06 -9.06
CA GLY A 112 -4.63 -4.84 -8.74
C GLY A 112 -4.05 -4.08 -7.54
N VAL A 113 -3.71 -4.81 -6.47
CA VAL A 113 -3.03 -4.22 -5.29
C VAL A 113 -1.68 -3.62 -5.67
N THR A 114 -0.89 -4.31 -6.50
CA THR A 114 0.39 -3.78 -7.00
C THR A 114 0.18 -2.46 -7.75
N GLN A 115 -0.76 -2.43 -8.70
CA GLN A 115 -1.02 -1.24 -9.52
C GLN A 115 -1.51 -0.05 -8.69
N ARG A 116 -2.44 -0.28 -7.76
CA ARG A 116 -2.94 0.78 -6.87
C ARG A 116 -1.86 1.33 -5.96
N SER A 117 -1.01 0.44 -5.42
CA SER A 117 0.10 0.86 -4.58
C SER A 117 1.11 1.72 -5.36
N LEU A 118 1.48 1.31 -6.57
CA LEU A 118 2.37 2.10 -7.45
C LEU A 118 1.75 3.44 -7.83
N MET A 119 0.46 3.46 -8.17
CA MET A 119 -0.26 4.70 -8.46
C MET A 119 -0.21 5.67 -7.26
N LEU A 120 -0.43 5.18 -6.04
CA LEU A 120 -0.34 6.01 -4.84
C LEU A 120 1.09 6.52 -4.60
N ILE A 121 2.11 5.67 -4.75
CA ILE A 121 3.52 6.10 -4.64
C ILE A 121 3.80 7.24 -5.61
N ASN A 122 3.40 7.09 -6.88
CA ASN A 122 3.60 8.10 -7.94
C ASN A 122 2.83 9.39 -7.70
N LYS A 123 1.60 9.33 -7.17
CA LYS A 123 0.81 10.53 -6.89
C LYS A 123 1.28 11.28 -5.64
N LEU A 124 1.77 10.53 -4.65
CA LEU A 124 2.25 11.11 -3.39
C LEU A 124 3.61 11.77 -3.57
N SER A 125 4.48 11.21 -4.43
CA SER A 125 5.83 11.72 -4.69
C SER A 125 6.62 12.03 -3.42
N LEU A 126 6.46 11.18 -2.39
CA LEU A 126 7.14 11.35 -1.11
C LEU A 126 8.60 10.90 -1.23
N PRO A 127 9.57 11.71 -0.76
CA PRO A 127 10.98 11.30 -0.70
C PRO A 127 11.20 9.98 0.05
N GLN A 128 10.44 9.77 1.12
CA GLN A 128 10.46 8.56 1.93
C GLN A 128 10.16 7.30 1.12
N SER A 129 9.27 7.39 0.13
CA SER A 129 8.97 6.26 -0.75
C SER A 129 10.20 5.85 -1.55
N ASN A 130 10.94 6.82 -2.11
CA ASN A 130 12.17 6.54 -2.86
C ASN A 130 13.25 5.94 -1.95
N GLU A 131 13.42 6.46 -0.74
CA GLU A 131 14.37 5.92 0.24
C GLU A 131 14.05 4.46 0.61
N LYS A 132 12.77 4.14 0.84
CA LYS A 132 12.31 2.78 1.13
C LYS A 132 12.51 1.86 -0.07
N ILE A 133 12.19 2.32 -1.29
CA ILE A 133 12.41 1.57 -2.54
C ILE A 133 13.89 1.24 -2.73
N ILE A 134 14.78 2.22 -2.59
CA ILE A 134 16.24 2.03 -2.69
C ILE A 134 16.71 1.04 -1.63
N SER A 135 16.27 1.21 -0.39
CA SER A 135 16.65 0.32 0.72
C SER A 135 16.20 -1.12 0.50
N LEU A 136 14.96 -1.33 0.03
CA LEU A 136 14.43 -2.65 -0.29
C LEU A 136 15.18 -3.30 -1.46
N THR A 137 15.36 -2.56 -2.56
CA THR A 137 16.02 -3.08 -3.77
C THR A 137 17.49 -3.40 -3.51
N ASN A 138 18.21 -2.57 -2.75
CA ASN A 138 19.58 -2.88 -2.31
C ASN A 138 19.60 -4.10 -1.40
N THR A 139 18.64 -4.24 -0.48
CA THR A 139 18.55 -5.43 0.38
C THR A 139 18.40 -6.71 -0.45
N ILE A 140 17.57 -6.68 -1.50
CA ILE A 140 17.40 -7.83 -2.42
C ILE A 140 18.71 -8.14 -3.16
N LYS A 141 19.39 -7.13 -3.70
CA LYS A 141 20.63 -7.29 -4.49
C LYS A 141 21.80 -7.77 -3.64
N ASP A 142 22.01 -7.14 -2.49
CA ASP A 142 23.17 -7.38 -1.63
C ASP A 142 22.95 -8.52 -0.63
N LYS A 143 21.71 -9.02 -0.51
CA LYS A 143 21.29 -10.05 0.46
C LYS A 143 21.57 -9.65 1.91
N LYS A 144 21.53 -8.34 2.19
CA LYS A 144 21.70 -7.73 3.51
C LYS A 144 21.04 -6.35 3.54
N GLY A 145 20.52 -5.94 4.69
CA GLY A 145 19.92 -4.61 4.86
C GLY A 145 18.69 -4.62 5.74
N VAL A 146 18.07 -3.45 5.90
CA VAL A 146 16.96 -3.23 6.84
C VAL A 146 15.69 -4.02 6.50
N TYR A 147 15.52 -4.46 5.24
CA TYR A 147 14.38 -5.28 4.82
C TYR A 147 14.67 -6.79 4.86
N GLN A 148 15.83 -7.23 5.36
CA GLN A 148 16.20 -8.66 5.31
C GLN A 148 15.20 -9.51 6.10
N ASP A 149 14.79 -9.05 7.29
CA ASP A 149 13.80 -9.75 8.12
C ASP A 149 12.42 -9.80 7.45
N PHE A 150 12.04 -8.74 6.74
CA PHE A 150 10.81 -8.70 5.96
C PHE A 150 10.84 -9.74 4.83
N LEU A 151 11.91 -9.76 4.03
CA LEU A 151 12.07 -10.72 2.92
C LEU A 151 12.12 -12.17 3.43
N ASN A 152 12.83 -12.40 4.54
CA ASN A 152 12.96 -13.73 5.14
C ASN A 152 11.64 -14.23 5.74
N ARG A 153 10.89 -13.37 6.42
CA ARG A 153 9.59 -13.70 7.02
C ARG A 153 8.61 -14.26 5.99
N TRP A 154 8.62 -13.71 4.78
CA TRP A 154 7.75 -14.15 3.70
C TRP A 154 8.34 -15.25 2.82
N GLY A 155 9.65 -15.51 2.92
CA GLY A 155 10.31 -16.60 2.22
C GLY A 155 10.36 -16.44 0.70
N TYR A 156 10.47 -15.20 0.19
CA TYR A 156 10.46 -14.97 -1.26
C TYR A 156 11.62 -15.67 -1.98
N ASP A 157 11.31 -16.35 -3.06
CA ASP A 157 12.31 -16.97 -3.95
C ASP A 157 12.94 -15.96 -4.92
N ASP A 158 13.89 -16.44 -5.72
CA ASP A 158 14.67 -15.59 -6.64
C ASP A 158 13.82 -14.99 -7.76
N GLU A 159 12.80 -15.69 -8.28
CA GLU A 159 11.90 -15.16 -9.31
C GLU A 159 11.01 -14.05 -8.73
N GLN A 160 10.49 -14.26 -7.52
CA GLN A 160 9.71 -13.24 -6.81
C GLN A 160 10.55 -12.00 -6.53
N LYS A 161 11.77 -12.16 -6.01
CA LYS A 161 12.71 -11.06 -5.76
C LYS A 161 13.07 -10.31 -7.04
N GLN A 162 13.37 -11.02 -8.12
CA GLN A 162 13.69 -10.40 -9.40
C GLN A 162 12.49 -9.60 -9.94
N THR A 163 11.28 -10.14 -9.83
CA THR A 163 10.08 -9.43 -10.30
C THR A 163 9.79 -8.17 -9.47
N ILE A 164 10.04 -8.22 -8.16
CA ILE A 164 9.96 -7.03 -7.29
C ILE A 164 10.95 -5.96 -7.77
N LEU A 165 12.20 -6.32 -8.06
CA LEU A 165 13.21 -5.40 -8.60
C LEU A 165 12.75 -4.79 -9.93
N ASP A 166 12.26 -5.62 -10.85
CA ASP A 166 11.81 -5.20 -12.17
C ASP A 166 10.65 -4.22 -12.09
N ILE A 167 9.71 -4.43 -11.16
CA ILE A 167 8.60 -3.49 -10.94
C ILE A 167 9.11 -2.14 -10.48
N PHE A 168 10.04 -2.08 -9.53
CA PHE A 168 10.55 -0.79 -9.07
C PHE A 168 11.43 -0.10 -10.12
N ASN A 169 12.19 -0.84 -10.92
CA ASN A 169 13.01 -0.26 -11.98
C ASN A 169 12.18 0.31 -13.15
N LYS A 170 11.07 -0.33 -13.51
CA LYS A 170 10.21 0.08 -14.65
C LYS A 170 9.38 1.33 -14.39
N ASN A 171 9.17 1.69 -13.12
CA ASN A 171 8.27 2.79 -12.75
C ASN A 171 8.98 4.14 -12.59
N GLU A 172 10.23 4.29 -13.06
CA GLU A 172 11.00 5.54 -13.09
C GLU A 172 10.83 6.42 -11.84
N PHE A 173 10.91 5.82 -10.65
CA PHE A 173 11.08 6.59 -9.43
C PHE A 173 12.43 7.28 -9.54
N SER A 174 12.47 8.61 -9.63
CA SER A 174 13.72 9.35 -9.82
C SER A 174 14.75 8.90 -8.77
N ILE A 175 15.78 8.19 -9.24
CA ILE A 175 16.97 7.75 -8.49
C ILE A 175 18.00 8.86 -8.56
#